data_AF-A0A4Q9MXW1-F1
#
_entry.id   AF-A0A4Q9MXW1-F1
#
_cell.length_a   1.000
_cell.length_b   1.000
_cell.length_c   1.000
_cell.angle_alpha   90.00
_cell.angle_beta   90.00
_cell.angle_gamma   90.00
#
_symmetry.space_group_name_H-M   'P 1'
#
loop_
_entity.id
_entity.type
_entity.pdbx_description
1 polymer ?
#
loop_
_entity_poly.entity_id
_entity_poly.type
_entity_poly.pdbx_seq_one_letter_code
_entity_poly.pdbx_strand_id
1 'polypeptide(L)'
;LSNRPTSVLRRCSRCFEAPGGTQLKRCTGCAFALYCSKECQKAAWPKHKIPCVYHVRHAASPAIEDAARRFGYRNIIEIRQALEDFVDANTWAFIAFSKALVIIEHGLAEIHRHPPRHLEVSLMPAGNPRTRSPAHTFMMYSTRWFMLDELMADAEGWEASEPERERIIRRYLRNSDQPFTGLRVIRYQIHGIDISMTSFYPRFEPTMPLHAVLPSSTELVIGQILADVVTLTEGSINTDMAFGPRHDETSKIALPGRLVRLNNECVWEASFASWVEVETEDGELVVPVRELDLLQAYTSRLNSELGMCNVLGYIQ
;
A
#
# COMPACT_ATOMS: atom_id res chain seq x y z
N LEU A 1 7.74 3.92 -19.91
CA LEU A 1 6.34 4.40 -19.76
C LEU A 1 5.84 4.00 -18.38
N SER A 2 5.43 4.99 -17.59
CA SER A 2 5.62 5.07 -16.14
C SER A 2 4.75 4.10 -15.32
N ASN A 3 5.34 3.46 -14.31
CA ASN A 3 4.70 3.33 -12.98
C ASN A 3 5.84 3.45 -11.98
N ARG A 4 6.40 4.66 -11.93
CA ARG A 4 6.77 5.18 -10.62
C ARG A 4 5.45 5.29 -9.83
N PRO A 5 5.40 5.10 -8.51
CA PRO A 5 4.20 5.49 -7.76
C PRO A 5 3.99 6.96 -8.06
N THR A 6 2.98 7.25 -8.88
CA THR A 6 2.52 8.61 -9.11
C THR A 6 1.84 9.03 -7.84
N SER A 7 2.09 10.27 -7.41
CA SER A 7 1.38 10.89 -6.29
C SER A 7 -0.13 10.92 -6.48
N VAL A 8 -0.63 10.63 -7.69
CA VAL A 8 -2.04 10.66 -8.06
C VAL A 8 -2.75 9.33 -7.81
N LEU A 9 -3.84 9.38 -7.03
CA LEU A 9 -4.77 8.26 -6.83
C LEU A 9 -5.68 8.05 -8.04
N ARG A 10 -6.18 6.81 -8.19
CA ARG A 10 -7.16 6.39 -9.20
C ARG A 10 -6.64 6.52 -10.64
N ARG A 11 -6.41 5.38 -11.28
CA ARG A 11 -5.89 5.31 -12.64
C ARG A 11 -6.80 4.51 -13.55
N CYS A 12 -6.65 4.72 -14.86
CA CYS A 12 -7.34 3.91 -15.84
C CYS A 12 -6.89 2.44 -15.72
N SER A 13 -7.82 1.49 -15.54
CA SER A 13 -7.55 0.05 -15.42
C SER A 13 -6.96 -0.57 -16.69
N ARG A 14 -6.96 0.16 -17.83
CA ARG A 14 -6.28 -0.24 -19.08
C ARG A 14 -4.91 0.38 -19.20
N CYS A 15 -4.83 1.72 -19.28
CA CYS A 15 -3.60 2.42 -19.65
C CYS A 15 -2.76 2.83 -18.45
N PHE A 16 -3.29 2.75 -17.24
CA PHE A 16 -2.64 3.10 -15.97
C PHE A 16 -2.24 4.57 -15.86
N GLU A 17 -2.62 5.40 -16.82
CA GLU A 17 -2.45 6.84 -16.75
C GLU A 17 -3.39 7.44 -15.71
N ALA A 18 -2.92 8.51 -15.09
CA ALA A 18 -3.71 9.37 -14.24
C ALA A 18 -4.87 10.00 -15.04
N PRO A 19 -5.92 10.51 -14.36
CA PRO A 19 -7.07 11.08 -15.04
C PRO A 19 -6.73 12.33 -15.87
N GLY A 20 -5.68 13.08 -15.52
CA GLY A 20 -5.23 14.28 -16.23
C GLY A 20 -6.32 15.34 -16.29
N GLY A 21 -7.07 15.51 -15.20
CA GLY A 21 -8.23 16.39 -15.10
C GLY A 21 -9.52 15.84 -15.73
N THR A 22 -9.49 14.67 -16.39
CA THR A 22 -10.71 14.02 -16.91
C THR A 22 -11.36 13.13 -15.86
N GLN A 23 -12.70 13.08 -15.82
CA GLN A 23 -13.39 12.15 -14.93
C GLN A 23 -13.32 10.72 -15.49
N LEU A 24 -12.71 9.80 -14.74
CA LEU A 24 -12.71 8.38 -15.10
C LEU A 24 -14.14 7.82 -15.08
N LYS A 25 -14.45 7.02 -16.10
CA LYS A 25 -15.73 6.35 -16.29
C LYS A 25 -15.70 4.99 -15.59
N ARG A 26 -16.73 4.71 -14.79
CA ARG A 26 -16.90 3.40 -14.16
C ARG A 26 -17.37 2.36 -15.17
N CYS A 27 -16.93 1.11 -14.98
CA CYS A 27 -17.54 -0.03 -15.66
C CYS A 27 -19.04 -0.07 -15.34
N THR A 28 -19.89 -0.14 -16.35
CA THR A 28 -21.35 -0.20 -16.16
C THR A 28 -21.84 -1.53 -15.58
N GLY A 29 -20.99 -2.57 -15.59
CA GLY A 29 -21.27 -3.86 -14.97
C GLY A 29 -20.96 -3.85 -13.47
N CYS A 30 -19.68 -3.88 -13.11
CA CYS A 30 -19.26 -4.00 -11.71
C CYS A 30 -19.10 -2.68 -10.95
N ALA A 31 -19.11 -1.53 -11.63
CA ALA A 31 -18.83 -0.19 -11.07
C ALA A 31 -17.44 0.01 -10.40
N PHE A 32 -16.62 -1.03 -10.27
CA PHE A 32 -15.32 -0.98 -9.61
C PHE A 32 -14.18 -0.56 -10.55
N ALA A 33 -14.12 -1.09 -11.78
CA ALA A 33 -13.07 -0.69 -12.72
C ALA A 33 -13.30 0.72 -13.29
N LEU A 34 -12.21 1.48 -13.46
CA LEU A 34 -12.21 2.86 -13.93
C LEU A 34 -11.48 2.98 -15.27
N TYR A 35 -12.03 3.76 -16.21
CA TYR A 35 -11.45 3.93 -17.54
C TYR A 35 -11.49 5.39 -17.98
N CYS A 36 -10.43 5.87 -18.61
CA CYS A 36 -10.43 7.23 -19.19
C CYS A 36 -11.40 7.35 -20.39
N SER A 37 -11.68 6.24 -21.08
CA SER A 37 -12.52 6.26 -22.29
C SER A 37 -13.25 4.93 -22.54
N LYS A 38 -14.25 4.95 -23.43
CA LYS A 38 -14.98 3.74 -23.85
C LYS A 38 -14.05 2.78 -24.61
N GLU A 39 -13.07 3.33 -25.32
CA GLU A 39 -12.05 2.58 -26.06
C GLU A 39 -11.15 1.82 -25.09
N CYS A 40 -10.72 2.47 -23.99
CA CYS A 40 -9.98 1.79 -22.93
C CYS A 40 -10.80 0.69 -22.25
N GLN A 41 -12.09 0.91 -22.00
CA GLN A 41 -12.97 -0.12 -21.46
C GLN A 41 -13.10 -1.32 -22.41
N LYS A 42 -13.39 -1.08 -23.70
CA LYS A 42 -13.48 -2.14 -24.72
C LYS A 42 -12.17 -2.92 -24.86
N ALA A 43 -11.03 -2.23 -24.87
CA ALA A 43 -9.72 -2.85 -24.98
C ALA A 43 -9.35 -3.68 -23.73
N ALA A 44 -9.81 -3.28 -22.54
CA ALA A 44 -9.61 -4.04 -21.31
C ALA A 44 -10.55 -5.24 -21.17
N TRP A 45 -11.68 -5.27 -21.89
CA TRP A 45 -12.75 -6.25 -21.71
C TRP A 45 -12.29 -7.72 -21.73
N PRO A 46 -11.42 -8.18 -22.66
CA PRO A 46 -10.97 -9.57 -22.68
C PRO A 46 -10.36 -10.03 -21.34
N LYS A 47 -9.66 -9.12 -20.66
CA LYS A 47 -9.05 -9.37 -19.33
C LYS A 47 -9.98 -8.99 -18.18
N HIS A 48 -10.86 -8.02 -18.36
CA HIS A 48 -11.75 -7.54 -17.30
C HIS A 48 -13.00 -8.40 -17.11
N LYS A 49 -13.44 -9.15 -18.14
CA LYS A 49 -14.70 -9.89 -18.12
C LYS A 49 -14.84 -10.79 -16.88
N ILE A 50 -13.82 -11.60 -16.58
CA ILE A 50 -13.83 -12.53 -15.43
C ILE A 50 -13.95 -11.76 -14.11
N PRO A 51 -13.03 -10.81 -13.78
CA PRO A 51 -13.18 -10.03 -12.55
C PRO A 51 -14.47 -9.21 -12.49
N CYS A 52 -14.98 -8.71 -13.62
CA CYS A 52 -16.27 -8.02 -13.66
C CYS A 52 -17.41 -8.92 -13.17
N VAL A 53 -17.49 -10.16 -13.66
CA VAL A 53 -18.53 -11.12 -13.27
C VAL A 53 -18.39 -11.51 -11.80
N TYR A 54 -17.16 -11.80 -11.35
CA TYR A 54 -16.89 -12.10 -9.95
C TYR A 54 -17.39 -10.98 -9.03
N HIS A 55 -17.04 -9.73 -9.35
CA HIS A 55 -17.47 -8.58 -8.58
C HIS A 55 -18.98 -8.39 -8.59
N VAL A 56 -19.65 -8.50 -9.74
CA VAL A 56 -21.12 -8.38 -9.80
C VAL A 56 -21.80 -9.44 -8.93
N ARG A 57 -21.28 -10.68 -8.91
CA ARG A 57 -21.82 -11.77 -8.12
C ARG A 57 -21.65 -11.56 -6.62
N HIS A 58 -20.52 -10.98 -6.20
CA HIS A 58 -20.14 -10.86 -4.78
C HIS A 58 -20.36 -9.46 -4.18
N ALA A 59 -20.73 -8.46 -4.99
CA ALA A 59 -20.91 -7.08 -4.52
C ALA A 59 -22.25 -6.83 -3.81
N ALA A 60 -23.23 -7.74 -3.88
CA ALA A 60 -24.63 -7.39 -3.60
C ALA A 60 -25.31 -8.29 -2.56
N SER A 61 -24.73 -8.41 -1.37
CA SER A 61 -25.50 -8.90 -0.21
C SER A 61 -26.14 -7.71 0.53
N PRO A 62 -27.46 -7.74 0.85
CA PRO A 62 -28.09 -6.72 1.67
C PRO A 62 -27.36 -6.46 3.00
N ALA A 63 -26.76 -7.51 3.59
CA ALA A 63 -25.99 -7.38 4.81
C ALA A 63 -24.73 -6.52 4.64
N ILE A 64 -24.05 -6.61 3.49
CA ILE A 64 -22.86 -5.80 3.19
C ILE A 64 -23.26 -4.35 2.93
N GLU A 65 -24.35 -4.12 2.19
CA GLU A 65 -24.90 -2.79 1.94
C GLU A 65 -25.33 -2.09 3.24
N ASP A 66 -26.03 -2.80 4.13
CA ASP A 66 -26.44 -2.28 5.44
C ASP A 66 -25.22 -1.98 6.33
N ALA A 67 -24.21 -2.85 6.32
CA ALA A 67 -22.97 -2.63 7.04
C ALA A 67 -22.23 -1.39 6.51
N ALA A 68 -22.10 -1.23 5.19
CA ALA A 68 -21.50 -0.04 4.58
C ALA A 68 -22.22 1.25 5.02
N ARG A 69 -23.55 1.25 5.05
CA ARG A 69 -24.37 2.39 5.52
C ARG A 69 -24.16 2.71 6.98
N ARG A 70 -24.04 1.70 7.85
CA ARG A 70 -23.74 1.90 9.29
C ARG A 70 -22.42 2.62 9.52
N PHE A 71 -21.44 2.38 8.66
CA PHE A 71 -20.14 3.07 8.71
C PHE A 71 -20.10 4.39 7.93
N GLY A 72 -21.24 4.88 7.41
CA GLY A 72 -21.37 6.19 6.77
C GLY A 72 -21.13 6.20 5.26
N TYR A 73 -21.01 5.04 4.62
CA TYR A 73 -20.90 4.91 3.16
C TYR A 73 -22.28 4.72 2.52
N ARG A 74 -22.53 5.32 1.36
CA ARG A 74 -23.83 5.26 0.68
C ARG A 74 -24.15 3.88 0.11
N ASN A 75 -23.12 3.17 -0.32
CA ASN A 75 -23.21 1.85 -0.95
C ASN A 75 -21.86 1.14 -0.95
N ILE A 76 -21.86 -0.12 -1.38
CA ILE A 76 -20.63 -0.92 -1.48
C ILE A 76 -19.57 -0.30 -2.41
N ILE A 77 -20.00 0.41 -3.45
CA ILE A 77 -19.08 1.02 -4.43
C ILE A 77 -18.25 2.13 -3.76
N GLU A 78 -18.87 2.92 -2.89
CA GLU A 78 -18.18 4.01 -2.19
C GLU A 78 -17.14 3.49 -1.19
N ILE A 79 -17.47 2.46 -0.41
CA ILE A 79 -16.51 1.88 0.54
C ILE A 79 -15.40 1.11 -0.17
N ARG A 80 -15.70 0.39 -1.26
CA ARG A 80 -14.70 -0.28 -2.09
C ARG A 80 -13.72 0.73 -2.68
N GLN A 81 -14.21 1.86 -3.19
CA GLN A 81 -13.35 2.93 -3.68
C GLN A 81 -12.49 3.53 -2.56
N ALA A 82 -13.06 3.75 -1.37
CA ALA A 82 -12.30 4.25 -0.24
C ALA A 82 -11.18 3.29 0.18
N LEU A 83 -11.45 1.97 0.14
CA LEU A 83 -10.46 0.94 0.44
C LEU A 83 -9.32 0.92 -0.60
N GLU A 84 -9.66 1.02 -1.88
CA GLU A 84 -8.66 1.12 -2.96
C GLU A 84 -7.79 2.37 -2.79
N ASP A 85 -8.42 3.53 -2.55
CA ASP A 85 -7.71 4.79 -2.35
C ASP A 85 -6.79 4.74 -1.10
N PHE A 86 -7.24 4.11 -0.01
CA PHE A 86 -6.47 3.94 1.22
C PHE A 86 -5.25 3.03 1.06
N VAL A 87 -5.42 1.90 0.38
CA VAL A 87 -4.32 0.98 0.10
C VAL A 87 -3.33 1.58 -0.88
N ASP A 88 -3.81 2.28 -1.92
CA ASP A 88 -2.94 3.01 -2.84
C ASP A 88 -2.13 4.09 -2.11
N ALA A 89 -2.79 4.87 -1.24
CA ALA A 89 -2.15 5.90 -0.42
C ALA A 89 -1.05 5.34 0.49
N ASN A 90 -1.28 4.17 1.08
CA ASN A 90 -0.40 3.55 2.07
C ASN A 90 0.45 2.40 1.50
N THR A 91 0.53 2.25 0.17
CA THR A 91 1.20 1.11 -0.47
C THR A 91 2.65 0.95 -0.03
N TRP A 92 3.40 2.05 0.08
CA TRP A 92 4.79 2.00 0.54
C TRP A 92 4.89 1.43 1.96
N ALA A 93 4.05 1.96 2.88
CA ALA A 93 4.02 1.54 4.27
C ALA A 93 3.60 0.08 4.43
N PHE A 94 2.57 -0.40 3.70
CA PHE A 94 2.15 -1.80 3.77
C PHE A 94 3.22 -2.78 3.28
N ILE A 95 3.95 -2.44 2.21
CA ILE A 95 5.06 -3.28 1.73
C ILE A 95 6.18 -3.32 2.77
N ALA A 96 6.56 -2.16 3.30
CA ALA A 96 7.59 -2.02 4.31
C ALA A 96 7.25 -2.78 5.61
N PHE A 97 6.05 -2.55 6.14
CA PHE A 97 5.49 -3.25 7.29
C PHE A 97 5.51 -4.76 7.09
N SER A 98 4.99 -5.24 5.96
CA SER A 98 4.93 -6.68 5.66
C SER A 98 6.32 -7.31 5.51
N LYS A 99 7.31 -6.58 4.98
CA LYS A 99 8.71 -7.04 4.91
C LYS A 99 9.33 -7.15 6.30
N ALA A 100 9.16 -6.14 7.15
CA ALA A 100 9.78 -6.13 8.47
C ALA A 100 9.13 -7.14 9.42
N LEU A 101 7.79 -7.15 9.49
CA LEU A 101 7.05 -8.02 10.39
C LEU A 101 7.33 -9.50 10.12
N VAL A 102 7.45 -9.92 8.86
CA VAL A 102 7.71 -11.32 8.55
C VAL A 102 9.09 -11.78 9.05
N ILE A 103 10.08 -10.89 9.01
CA ILE A 103 11.44 -11.19 9.49
C ILE A 103 11.46 -11.24 11.02
N ILE A 104 10.74 -10.34 11.70
CA ILE A 104 10.62 -10.35 13.17
C ILE A 104 10.00 -11.66 13.65
N GLU A 105 8.90 -12.09 13.02
CA GLU A 105 8.13 -13.24 13.51
C GLU A 105 8.64 -14.61 13.03
N HIS A 106 9.24 -14.68 11.83
CA HIS A 106 9.63 -15.96 11.20
C HIS A 106 11.13 -16.03 10.85
N GLY A 107 11.89 -14.98 11.13
CA GLY A 107 13.33 -14.92 10.88
C GLY A 107 13.71 -14.61 9.43
N LEU A 108 15.01 -14.35 9.22
CA LEU A 108 15.57 -13.97 7.92
C LEU A 108 15.46 -15.06 6.84
N ALA A 109 15.37 -16.34 7.23
CA ALA A 109 15.22 -17.45 6.29
C ALA A 109 13.93 -17.35 5.45
N GLU A 110 12.91 -16.66 5.96
CA GLU A 110 11.63 -16.45 5.26
C GLU A 110 11.79 -15.69 3.93
N ILE A 111 12.85 -14.89 3.78
CA ILE A 111 13.16 -14.19 2.54
C ILE A 111 13.29 -15.18 1.36
N HIS A 112 13.86 -16.36 1.61
CA HIS A 112 14.10 -17.39 0.60
C HIS A 112 13.02 -18.49 0.60
N ARG A 113 11.94 -18.33 1.38
CA ARG A 113 10.88 -19.34 1.45
C ARG A 113 10.05 -19.37 0.15
N HIS A 114 9.80 -20.59 -0.32
CA HIS A 114 8.87 -20.88 -1.41
C HIS A 114 7.95 -22.05 -1.03
N PRO A 115 6.61 -21.86 -0.99
CA PRO A 115 5.89 -20.59 -1.15
C PRO A 115 6.04 -19.68 0.08
N PRO A 116 6.09 -18.35 -0.09
CA PRO A 116 6.17 -17.41 1.02
C PRO A 116 4.89 -17.33 1.82
N ARG A 117 5.01 -16.87 3.08
CA ARG A 117 3.85 -16.38 3.82
C ARG A 117 3.30 -15.08 3.23
N HIS A 118 2.00 -14.90 3.39
CA HIS A 118 1.25 -13.73 2.96
C HIS A 118 0.56 -13.07 4.14
N LEU A 119 0.32 -11.76 4.04
CA LEU A 119 -0.16 -10.96 5.18
C LEU A 119 -1.63 -10.62 4.98
N GLU A 120 -2.48 -10.97 5.94
CA GLU A 120 -3.80 -10.37 6.06
C GLU A 120 -3.73 -9.21 7.05
N VAL A 121 -4.28 -8.08 6.65
CA VAL A 121 -4.42 -6.85 7.44
C VAL A 121 -5.90 -6.65 7.73
N SER A 122 -6.25 -6.61 9.01
CA SER A 122 -7.60 -6.27 9.44
C SER A 122 -7.71 -4.76 9.64
N LEU A 123 -8.70 -4.18 8.97
CA LEU A 123 -8.96 -2.75 8.92
C LEU A 123 -10.29 -2.43 9.59
N MET A 124 -10.41 -1.25 10.19
CA MET A 124 -11.68 -0.71 10.69
C MET A 124 -11.93 0.68 10.11
N PRO A 125 -13.17 1.06 9.75
CA PRO A 125 -13.46 2.42 9.30
C PRO A 125 -13.14 3.47 10.39
N ALA A 126 -12.44 4.55 10.03
CA ALA A 126 -11.90 5.51 11.00
C ALA A 126 -12.62 6.88 11.02
N GLY A 127 -13.56 7.19 11.92
CA GLY A 127 -14.14 8.55 12.03
C GLY A 127 -15.36 8.82 11.11
N ASN A 128 -15.44 9.94 10.39
CA ASN A 128 -16.54 10.24 9.44
C ASN A 128 -16.08 10.15 7.97
N PRO A 129 -16.60 9.24 7.13
CA PRO A 129 -16.07 8.99 5.77
C PRO A 129 -16.00 10.22 4.86
N ARG A 130 -16.86 11.22 5.07
CA ARG A 130 -16.92 12.41 4.21
C ARG A 130 -15.81 13.43 4.48
N THR A 131 -15.19 13.37 5.65
CA THR A 131 -14.15 14.31 6.08
C THR A 131 -12.77 13.64 6.19
N ARG A 132 -12.67 12.34 5.89
CA ARG A 132 -11.42 11.58 5.96
C ARG A 132 -10.55 11.87 4.73
N SER A 133 -9.26 12.11 4.98
CA SER A 133 -8.24 11.98 3.95
C SER A 133 -8.24 10.54 3.43
N PRO A 134 -7.99 10.30 2.13
CA PRO A 134 -7.92 8.94 1.61
C PRO A 134 -6.84 8.08 2.31
N ALA A 135 -5.76 8.69 2.80
CA ALA A 135 -4.73 8.01 3.61
C ALA A 135 -5.22 7.53 4.98
N HIS A 136 -6.34 8.07 5.48
CA HIS A 136 -6.84 7.82 6.84
C HIS A 136 -8.33 7.43 6.84
N THR A 137 -8.81 6.78 5.78
CA THR A 137 -10.19 6.29 5.74
C THR A 137 -10.42 5.05 6.60
N PHE A 138 -9.36 4.28 6.87
CA PHE A 138 -9.36 3.11 7.73
C PHE A 138 -8.17 3.15 8.70
N MET A 139 -8.26 2.36 9.77
CA MET A 139 -7.15 2.07 10.66
C MET A 139 -6.87 0.57 10.62
N MET A 140 -5.58 0.21 10.56
CA MET A 140 -5.09 -1.13 10.82
C MET A 140 -5.10 -1.40 12.32
N TYR A 141 -5.69 -2.53 12.72
CA TYR A 141 -5.76 -2.91 14.14
C TYR A 141 -5.25 -4.31 14.45
N SER A 142 -5.15 -5.19 13.44
CA SER A 142 -4.53 -6.50 13.61
C SER A 142 -4.03 -7.07 12.29
N THR A 143 -3.15 -8.05 12.38
CA THR A 143 -2.64 -8.80 11.24
C THR A 143 -2.58 -10.28 11.52
N ARG A 144 -2.60 -11.10 10.47
CA ARG A 144 -2.28 -12.52 10.55
C ARG A 144 -1.55 -13.00 9.30
N TRP A 145 -0.77 -14.05 9.44
CA TRP A 145 -0.18 -14.75 8.30
C TRP A 145 -1.16 -15.77 7.72
N PHE A 146 -1.11 -15.92 6.41
CA PHE A 146 -1.80 -16.97 5.69
C PHE A 146 -0.90 -17.56 4.61
N MET A 147 -1.23 -18.77 4.17
CA MET A 147 -0.53 -19.47 3.08
C MET A 147 -1.32 -19.36 1.77
N LEU A 148 -0.64 -19.54 0.63
CA LEU A 148 -1.26 -19.30 -0.69
C LEU A 148 -2.48 -20.19 -0.97
N ASP A 149 -2.50 -21.40 -0.42
CA ASP A 149 -3.62 -22.33 -0.48
C ASP A 149 -4.90 -21.76 0.15
N GLU A 150 -4.81 -21.02 1.26
CA GLU A 150 -5.97 -20.32 1.85
C GLU A 150 -6.56 -19.27 0.89
N LEU A 151 -5.73 -18.63 0.07
CA LEU A 151 -6.21 -17.68 -0.94
C LEU A 151 -6.80 -18.39 -2.15
N MET A 152 -6.20 -19.51 -2.55
CA MET A 152 -6.66 -20.33 -3.67
C MET A 152 -7.94 -21.12 -3.35
N ALA A 153 -8.32 -21.23 -2.07
CA ALA A 153 -9.59 -21.82 -1.66
C ALA A 153 -10.80 -21.04 -2.23
N ASP A 154 -10.69 -19.72 -2.43
CA ASP A 154 -11.61 -18.96 -3.29
C ASP A 154 -11.15 -19.06 -4.75
N ALA A 155 -11.50 -20.18 -5.40
CA ALA A 155 -11.09 -20.46 -6.78
C ALA A 155 -11.59 -19.38 -7.76
N GLU A 156 -12.81 -18.88 -7.58
CA GLU A 156 -13.38 -17.84 -8.45
C GLU A 156 -12.64 -16.50 -8.27
N GLY A 157 -12.34 -16.10 -7.04
CA GLY A 157 -11.57 -14.90 -6.74
C GLY A 157 -10.12 -15.00 -7.22
N TRP A 158 -9.51 -16.18 -7.09
CA TRP A 158 -8.16 -16.44 -7.59
C TRP A 158 -8.09 -16.34 -9.12
N GLU A 159 -9.07 -16.90 -9.84
CA GLU A 159 -9.19 -16.78 -11.29
C GLU A 159 -9.44 -15.32 -11.70
N ALA A 160 -10.36 -14.62 -11.01
CA ALA A 160 -10.64 -13.21 -11.24
C ALA A 160 -9.40 -12.30 -11.09
N SER A 161 -8.45 -12.67 -10.23
CA SER A 161 -7.20 -11.94 -10.02
C SER A 161 -6.10 -12.20 -11.07
N GLU A 162 -6.23 -13.25 -11.89
CA GLU A 162 -5.20 -13.67 -12.85
C GLU A 162 -4.71 -12.53 -13.76
N PRO A 163 -5.57 -11.70 -14.36
CA PRO A 163 -5.12 -10.65 -15.27
C PRO A 163 -4.22 -9.61 -14.60
N GLU A 164 -4.45 -9.34 -13.31
CA GLU A 164 -3.62 -8.45 -12.52
C GLU A 164 -2.27 -9.09 -12.19
N ARG A 165 -2.29 -10.33 -11.68
CA ARG A 165 -1.07 -11.09 -11.35
C ARG A 165 -0.16 -11.22 -12.57
N GLU A 166 -0.72 -11.62 -13.71
CA GLU A 166 0.00 -11.77 -14.97
C GLU A 166 0.64 -10.45 -15.42
N ARG A 167 -0.10 -9.33 -15.30
CA ARG A 167 0.41 -8.00 -15.66
C ARG A 167 1.63 -7.64 -14.82
N ILE A 168 1.58 -7.87 -13.51
CA ILE A 168 2.69 -7.58 -12.59
C ILE A 168 3.89 -8.45 -12.92
N ILE A 169 3.69 -9.77 -13.03
CA ILE A 169 4.75 -10.74 -13.36
C ILE A 169 5.42 -10.38 -14.70
N ARG A 170 4.64 -10.18 -15.76
CA ARG A 170 5.17 -9.82 -17.09
C ARG A 170 5.98 -8.52 -17.08
N ARG A 171 5.63 -7.57 -16.21
CA ARG A 171 6.33 -6.29 -16.10
C ARG A 171 7.71 -6.46 -15.47
N TYR A 172 7.78 -7.15 -14.33
CA TYR A 172 9.00 -7.24 -13.54
C TYR A 172 9.97 -8.31 -14.04
N LEU A 173 9.47 -9.35 -14.73
CA LEU A 173 10.34 -10.27 -15.47
C LEU A 173 11.14 -9.59 -16.59
N ARG A 174 10.66 -8.47 -17.14
CA ARG A 174 11.28 -7.80 -18.29
C ARG A 174 12.14 -6.58 -17.96
N ASN A 175 12.03 -6.02 -16.76
CA ASN A 175 12.53 -4.67 -16.46
C ASN A 175 13.14 -4.54 -15.05
N SER A 176 13.75 -5.60 -14.51
CA SER A 176 14.34 -5.56 -13.17
C SER A 176 15.81 -5.91 -13.22
N ASP A 177 16.65 -5.05 -12.64
CA ASP A 177 18.07 -5.31 -12.40
C ASP A 177 18.26 -6.38 -11.31
N GLN A 178 17.21 -6.67 -10.54
CA GLN A 178 17.17 -7.70 -9.51
C GLN A 178 16.31 -8.90 -9.94
N PRO A 179 16.73 -10.15 -9.66
CA PRO A 179 15.93 -11.33 -9.96
C PRO A 179 14.55 -11.26 -9.28
N PHE A 180 13.48 -11.42 -10.07
CA PHE A 180 12.11 -11.51 -9.56
C PHE A 180 11.86 -12.89 -8.94
N THR A 181 11.45 -12.95 -7.67
CA THR A 181 11.32 -14.19 -6.90
C THR A 181 9.86 -14.58 -6.61
N GLY A 182 8.89 -13.76 -7.01
CA GLY A 182 7.46 -14.06 -6.91
C GLY A 182 6.62 -12.87 -6.47
N LEU A 183 5.40 -13.15 -5.99
CA LEU A 183 4.48 -12.13 -5.49
C LEU A 183 4.37 -12.22 -3.96
N ARG A 184 4.35 -11.05 -3.32
CA ARG A 184 3.86 -10.87 -1.96
C ARG A 184 2.39 -10.51 -2.07
N VAL A 185 1.55 -11.25 -1.37
CA VAL A 185 0.13 -10.98 -1.30
C VAL A 185 -0.17 -10.29 0.03
N ILE A 186 -0.89 -9.17 -0.02
CA ILE A 186 -1.50 -8.57 1.16
C ILE A 186 -3.02 -8.56 0.94
N ARG A 187 -3.76 -9.19 1.86
CA ARG A 187 -5.23 -9.17 1.88
C ARG A 187 -5.70 -8.18 2.94
N TYR A 188 -6.55 -7.25 2.55
CA TYR A 188 -7.15 -6.26 3.43
C TYR A 188 -8.59 -6.69 3.71
N GLN A 189 -8.93 -6.92 4.98
CA GLN A 189 -10.28 -7.27 5.42
C GLN A 189 -10.85 -6.14 6.24
N ILE A 190 -12.05 -5.67 5.92
CA ILE A 190 -12.73 -4.68 6.76
C ILE A 190 -13.49 -5.41 7.89
N HIS A 191 -13.24 -5.05 9.14
CA HIS A 191 -13.97 -5.58 10.27
C HIS A 191 -15.42 -5.08 10.27
N GLY A 192 -16.37 -5.98 10.50
CA GLY A 192 -17.80 -5.68 10.53
C GLY A 192 -18.44 -5.48 9.15
N ILE A 193 -17.67 -5.62 8.06
CA ILE A 193 -18.17 -5.58 6.68
C ILE A 193 -17.46 -6.67 5.89
N ASP A 194 -18.19 -7.64 5.34
CA ASP A 194 -17.60 -8.75 4.58
C ASP A 194 -17.12 -8.29 3.19
N ILE A 195 -16.10 -7.44 3.20
CA ILE A 195 -15.40 -6.92 2.03
C ILE A 195 -13.92 -7.17 2.24
N SER A 196 -13.34 -7.89 1.29
CA SER A 196 -11.91 -8.09 1.19
C SER A 196 -11.36 -7.44 -0.09
N MET A 197 -10.10 -7.03 -0.03
CA MET A 197 -9.32 -6.65 -1.20
C MET A 197 -7.96 -7.30 -1.13
N THR A 198 -7.50 -7.85 -2.24
CA THR A 198 -6.20 -8.51 -2.32
C THR A 198 -5.31 -7.71 -3.25
N SER A 199 -4.11 -7.36 -2.79
CA SER A 199 -3.10 -6.69 -3.59
C SER A 199 -1.87 -7.57 -3.75
N PHE A 200 -1.26 -7.47 -4.93
CA PHE A 200 -0.08 -8.24 -5.31
C PHE A 200 1.11 -7.31 -5.50
N TYR A 201 2.18 -7.55 -4.75
CA TYR A 201 3.41 -6.77 -4.81
C TYR A 201 4.56 -7.65 -5.28
N PRO A 202 5.47 -7.15 -6.14
CA PRO A 202 6.60 -7.94 -6.59
C PRO A 202 7.57 -8.22 -5.44
N ARG A 203 8.18 -9.41 -5.45
CA ARG A 203 9.32 -9.78 -4.61
C ARG A 203 10.55 -9.91 -5.49
N PHE A 204 11.67 -9.47 -4.94
CA PHE A 204 12.97 -9.57 -5.59
C PHE A 204 13.94 -10.30 -4.66
N GLU A 205 14.96 -10.89 -5.26
CA GLU A 205 16.09 -11.43 -4.53
C GLU A 205 16.87 -10.27 -3.88
N PRO A 206 17.27 -10.38 -2.60
CA PRO A 206 18.05 -9.32 -1.95
C PRO A 206 19.36 -9.09 -2.71
N THR A 207 19.67 -7.84 -3.05
CA THR A 207 20.93 -7.48 -3.74
C THR A 207 22.16 -7.53 -2.85
N MET A 208 21.99 -7.63 -1.54
CA MET A 208 23.10 -7.82 -0.61
C MET A 208 22.75 -8.90 0.40
N PRO A 209 23.70 -9.77 0.75
CA PRO A 209 23.53 -10.63 1.89
C PRO A 209 23.43 -9.74 3.14
N LEU A 210 22.30 -9.77 3.86
CA LEU A 210 22.07 -8.97 5.07
C LEU A 210 23.19 -9.12 6.12
N HIS A 211 23.94 -10.23 6.06
CA HIS A 211 25.10 -10.55 6.89
C HIS A 211 26.43 -9.94 6.39
N ALA A 212 26.52 -9.51 5.14
CA ALA A 212 27.72 -8.83 4.61
C ALA A 212 27.82 -7.36 5.05
N VAL A 213 26.72 -6.78 5.54
CA VAL A 213 26.65 -5.38 5.94
C VAL A 213 27.00 -5.18 7.42
N LEU A 214 26.88 -6.19 8.29
CA LEU A 214 27.05 -6.00 9.74
C LEU A 214 27.57 -7.27 10.47
N PRO A 215 28.67 -7.19 11.26
CA PRO A 215 29.29 -8.32 11.98
C PRO A 215 28.55 -8.76 13.26
N SER A 216 28.59 -10.06 13.56
CA SER A 216 27.94 -10.90 14.61
C SER A 216 27.30 -10.31 15.89
N SER A 217 27.59 -9.07 16.30
CA SER A 217 26.81 -8.26 17.26
C SER A 217 25.52 -7.65 16.66
N THR A 218 25.22 -7.96 15.40
CA THR A 218 24.17 -7.36 14.56
C THR A 218 22.74 -7.74 14.90
N GLU A 219 22.49 -8.96 15.39
CA GLU A 219 21.13 -9.52 15.37
C GLU A 219 20.15 -8.72 16.24
N LEU A 220 20.62 -8.23 17.40
CA LEU A 220 19.87 -7.32 18.27
C LEU A 220 19.57 -5.97 17.56
N VAL A 221 20.58 -5.42 16.86
CA VAL A 221 20.46 -4.14 16.15
C VAL A 221 19.51 -4.26 14.95
N ILE A 222 19.58 -5.35 14.18
CA ILE A 222 18.62 -5.66 13.11
C ILE A 222 17.22 -5.81 13.69
N GLY A 223 17.07 -6.53 14.81
CA GLY A 223 15.78 -6.68 15.49
C GLY A 223 15.16 -5.33 15.87
N GLN A 224 15.97 -4.42 16.41
CA GLN A 224 15.54 -3.06 16.76
C GLN A 224 15.17 -2.24 15.51
N ILE A 225 16.01 -2.26 14.46
CA ILE A 225 15.70 -1.58 13.19
C ILE A 225 14.38 -2.08 12.63
N LEU A 226 14.17 -3.40 12.58
CA LEU A 226 12.93 -3.99 12.07
C LEU A 226 11.72 -3.56 12.92
N ALA A 227 11.87 -3.54 14.25
CA ALA A 227 10.81 -3.08 15.16
C ALA A 227 10.47 -1.59 14.93
N ASP A 228 11.47 -0.79 14.56
CA ASP A 228 11.31 0.63 14.22
C ASP A 228 10.58 0.82 12.90
N VAL A 229 10.89 -0.01 11.90
CA VAL A 229 10.14 -0.07 10.65
C VAL A 229 8.67 -0.38 10.93
N VAL A 230 8.38 -1.40 11.74
CA VAL A 230 7.00 -1.77 12.09
C VAL A 230 6.30 -0.61 12.78
N THR A 231 6.92 -0.03 13.81
CA THR A 231 6.37 1.09 14.58
C THR A 231 6.07 2.30 13.69
N LEU A 232 7.01 2.67 12.83
CA LEU A 232 6.86 3.81 11.92
C LEU A 232 5.76 3.56 10.88
N THR A 233 5.76 2.39 10.25
CA THR A 233 4.81 2.07 9.17
C THR A 233 3.40 1.90 9.71
N GLU A 234 3.21 1.19 10.82
CA GLU A 234 1.91 1.10 11.50
C GLU A 234 1.41 2.48 11.95
N GLY A 235 2.29 3.29 12.57
CA GLY A 235 1.98 4.66 12.94
C GLY A 235 1.51 5.48 11.73
N SER A 236 2.21 5.38 10.60
CA SER A 236 1.87 6.11 9.38
C SER A 236 0.51 5.70 8.81
N ILE A 237 0.24 4.39 8.71
CA ILE A 237 -1.03 3.82 8.23
C ILE A 237 -2.21 4.27 9.10
N ASN A 238 -1.99 4.37 10.41
CA ASN A 238 -3.03 4.72 11.39
C ASN A 238 -3.18 6.22 11.62
N THR A 239 -2.46 7.05 10.88
CA THR A 239 -2.57 8.51 10.91
C THR A 239 -2.74 9.05 9.49
N ASP A 240 -2.88 10.36 9.35
CA ASP A 240 -2.96 11.00 8.04
C ASP A 240 -1.56 11.43 7.55
N MET A 241 -0.57 10.53 7.62
CA MET A 241 0.81 10.79 7.19
C MET A 241 1.32 9.66 6.29
N ALA A 242 0.80 9.63 5.06
CA ALA A 242 1.17 8.62 4.08
C ALA A 242 2.60 8.83 3.55
N PHE A 243 3.36 7.73 3.46
CA PHE A 243 4.70 7.75 2.88
C PHE A 243 4.62 7.65 1.35
N GLY A 244 5.25 8.61 0.66
CA GLY A 244 5.38 8.66 -0.79
C GLY A 244 6.84 8.56 -1.24
N PRO A 245 7.10 8.05 -2.46
CA PRO A 245 8.46 8.03 -3.01
C PRO A 245 8.98 9.43 -3.35
N ARG A 246 10.29 9.67 -3.15
CA ARG A 246 11.00 10.80 -3.76
C ARG A 246 11.26 10.50 -5.25
N HIS A 247 11.14 11.51 -6.11
CA HIS A 247 11.35 11.39 -7.57
C HIS A 247 12.68 11.95 -8.07
N ASP A 248 13.52 12.49 -7.18
CA ASP A 248 14.84 12.95 -7.59
C ASP A 248 15.85 11.81 -7.68
N GLU A 249 16.88 12.02 -8.50
CA GLU A 249 17.79 10.97 -8.97
C GLU A 249 18.79 10.49 -7.91
N THR A 250 18.78 11.09 -6.70
CA THR A 250 19.83 10.92 -5.69
C THR A 250 19.40 10.15 -4.43
N SER A 251 18.11 10.09 -4.09
CA SER A 251 17.65 9.31 -2.92
C SER A 251 16.37 8.54 -3.21
N LYS A 252 16.40 7.23 -2.96
CA LYS A 252 15.22 6.36 -3.06
C LYS A 252 14.35 6.41 -1.80
N ILE A 253 14.79 7.07 -0.71
CA ILE A 253 14.12 7.04 0.60
C ILE A 253 12.74 7.71 0.52
N ALA A 254 11.73 7.07 1.12
CA ALA A 254 10.38 7.62 1.15
C ALA A 254 10.27 8.81 2.12
N LEU A 255 9.42 9.76 1.78
CA LEU A 255 9.12 10.93 2.60
C LEU A 255 7.69 10.83 3.15
N PRO A 256 7.44 11.38 4.35
CA PRO A 256 6.09 11.54 4.85
C PRO A 256 5.40 12.69 4.10
N GLY A 257 4.09 12.58 3.94
CA GLY A 257 3.30 13.57 3.24
C GLY A 257 1.81 13.39 3.45
N ARG A 258 1.02 14.21 2.74
CA ARG A 258 -0.44 14.16 2.77
C ARG A 258 -1.01 14.07 1.37
N LEU A 259 -2.20 13.52 1.29
CA LEU A 259 -3.01 13.56 0.08
C LEU A 259 -3.83 14.85 0.07
N VAL A 260 -3.47 15.75 -0.84
CA VAL A 260 -4.17 17.01 -1.09
C VAL A 260 -5.05 16.88 -2.33
N ARG A 261 -6.13 17.65 -2.38
CA ARG A 261 -7.02 17.67 -3.54
C ARG A 261 -6.70 18.88 -4.42
N LEU A 262 -6.09 18.63 -5.57
CA LEU A 262 -5.69 19.66 -6.54
C LEU A 262 -6.46 19.41 -7.85
N ASN A 263 -7.21 20.40 -8.35
CA ASN A 263 -7.91 20.30 -9.65
C ASN A 263 -8.76 19.03 -9.83
N ASN A 264 -9.50 18.62 -8.78
CA ASN A 264 -10.27 17.37 -8.71
C ASN A 264 -9.48 16.06 -8.71
N GLU A 265 -8.15 16.12 -8.67
CA GLU A 265 -7.27 14.99 -8.47
C GLU A 265 -6.79 14.93 -7.03
N CYS A 266 -6.57 13.72 -6.53
CA CYS A 266 -5.97 13.53 -5.22
C CYS A 266 -4.49 13.25 -5.43
N VAL A 267 -3.65 14.17 -4.98
CA VAL A 267 -2.20 14.19 -5.22
C VAL A 267 -1.50 14.13 -3.87
N TRP A 268 -0.53 13.24 -3.73
CA TRP A 268 0.37 13.20 -2.59
C TRP A 268 1.39 14.34 -2.68
N GLU A 269 1.54 15.06 -1.57
CA GLU A 269 2.47 16.17 -1.38
C GLU A 269 3.35 15.88 -0.16
N ALA A 270 4.66 16.05 -0.30
CA ALA A 270 5.63 15.81 0.76
C ALA A 270 5.49 16.87 1.87
N SER A 271 5.65 16.46 3.13
CA SER A 271 5.63 17.39 4.27
C SER A 271 6.90 18.25 4.36
N PHE A 272 8.01 17.79 3.77
CA PHE A 272 9.30 18.48 3.66
C PHE A 272 10.12 17.91 2.49
N ALA A 273 11.19 18.60 2.07
CA ALA A 273 11.92 18.23 0.85
C ALA A 273 12.98 17.14 1.07
N SER A 274 13.58 17.07 2.26
CA SER A 274 14.49 15.97 2.62
C SER A 274 14.59 15.71 4.12
N TRP A 275 14.96 14.47 4.48
CA TRP A 275 15.25 14.12 5.87
C TRP A 275 16.49 14.85 6.44
N VAL A 276 17.38 15.36 5.58
CA VAL A 276 18.59 16.13 5.98
C VAL A 276 18.23 17.52 6.51
N GLU A 277 17.20 18.16 5.93
CA GLU A 277 16.70 19.48 6.40
C GLU A 277 16.11 19.40 7.82
N VAL A 278 15.69 18.22 8.26
CA VAL A 278 15.17 17.98 9.60
C VAL A 278 16.29 17.82 10.64
N GLU A 279 17.52 17.52 10.22
CA GLU A 279 18.66 17.20 11.12
C GLU A 279 19.59 18.39 11.43
N THR A 280 19.41 19.56 10.80
CA THR A 280 20.29 20.73 11.01
C THR A 280 19.90 21.54 12.27
N GLU A 281 20.90 21.85 13.10
CA GLU A 281 20.82 22.58 14.39
C GLU A 281 20.34 24.05 14.32
N ASP A 282 20.06 24.62 13.13
CA ASP A 282 19.78 26.06 12.94
C ASP A 282 18.30 26.46 12.85
N GLY A 283 17.37 25.56 13.21
CA GLY A 283 16.18 25.96 13.97
C GLY A 283 15.01 26.69 13.29
N GLU A 284 14.87 26.75 11.95
CA GLU A 284 13.57 27.09 11.33
C GLU A 284 13.16 26.11 10.24
N LEU A 285 12.50 25.02 10.66
CA LEU A 285 11.68 24.18 9.78
C LEU A 285 10.34 24.88 9.52
N VAL A 286 10.01 25.16 8.26
CA VAL A 286 8.63 25.50 7.87
C VAL A 286 7.85 24.20 7.63
N VAL A 287 7.87 23.30 8.61
CA VAL A 287 7.01 22.11 8.62
C VAL A 287 5.79 22.43 9.49
N PRO A 288 4.56 22.17 9.05
CA PRO A 288 3.42 22.53 9.88
C PRO A 288 3.45 21.74 11.20
N VAL A 289 3.02 22.39 12.29
CA VAL A 289 3.20 21.92 13.67
C VAL A 289 2.68 20.49 13.87
N ARG A 290 1.56 20.15 13.23
CA ARG A 290 0.94 18.83 13.33
C ARG A 290 1.82 17.72 12.76
N GLU A 291 2.54 17.96 11.68
CA GLU A 291 3.48 17.00 11.09
C GLU A 291 4.69 16.83 11.98
N LEU A 292 5.18 17.91 12.59
CA LEU A 292 6.28 17.86 13.56
C LEU A 292 5.91 17.03 14.79
N ASP A 293 4.72 17.24 15.35
CA ASP A 293 4.21 16.46 16.49
C ASP A 293 4.10 14.97 16.17
N LEU A 294 3.64 14.63 14.95
CA LEU A 294 3.55 13.24 14.49
C LEU A 294 4.93 12.59 14.31
N LEU A 295 5.88 13.32 13.72
CA LEU A 295 7.26 12.85 13.56
C LEU A 295 7.93 12.64 14.91
N GLN A 296 7.76 13.58 15.85
CA GLN A 296 8.24 13.45 17.22
C GLN A 296 7.62 12.25 17.94
N ALA A 297 6.31 12.02 17.75
CA ALA A 297 5.64 10.86 18.32
C ALA A 297 6.14 9.52 17.76
N TYR A 298 6.63 9.49 16.52
CA TYR A 298 7.26 8.31 15.94
C TYR A 298 8.69 8.13 16.42
N THR A 299 9.50 9.19 16.39
CA THR A 299 10.90 9.10 16.83
C THR A 299 11.01 8.74 18.30
N SER A 300 10.09 9.18 19.15
CA SER A 300 10.07 8.82 20.57
C SER A 300 9.73 7.34 20.84
N ARG A 301 9.27 6.59 19.84
CA ARG A 301 8.87 5.17 19.95
C ARG A 301 9.82 4.21 19.25
N LEU A 302 10.91 4.73 18.68
CA LEU A 302 11.94 3.90 18.07
C LEU A 302 12.77 3.21 19.16
N ASN A 303 13.07 1.95 18.92
CA ASN A 303 13.85 1.05 19.75
C ASN A 303 15.36 1.14 19.44
N SER A 304 15.73 1.55 18.21
CA SER A 304 17.13 1.80 17.87
C SER A 304 17.46 3.29 18.03
N GLU A 305 18.72 3.58 18.35
CA GLU A 305 19.27 4.95 18.37
C GLU A 305 19.63 5.46 16.96
N LEU A 306 19.20 4.77 15.91
CA LEU A 306 19.51 5.13 14.53
C LEU A 306 18.55 6.20 14.01
N GLY A 307 19.08 7.09 13.16
CA GLY A 307 18.29 8.11 12.48
C GLY A 307 17.26 7.54 11.50
N MET A 308 16.24 8.33 11.15
CA MET A 308 15.18 7.91 10.23
C MET A 308 15.69 7.46 8.86
N CYS A 309 16.74 8.10 8.33
CA CYS A 309 17.35 7.71 7.07
C CYS A 309 17.86 6.26 7.10
N ASN A 310 18.44 5.83 8.23
CA ASN A 310 18.95 4.48 8.39
C ASN A 310 17.82 3.44 8.45
N VAL A 311 16.78 3.73 9.24
CA VAL A 311 15.59 2.87 9.36
C VAL A 311 14.89 2.71 8.01
N LEU A 312 14.67 3.82 7.28
CA LEU A 312 14.01 3.80 5.98
C LEU A 312 14.88 3.17 4.88
N GLY A 313 16.20 3.37 4.94
CA GLY A 313 17.16 2.78 4.01
C GLY A 313 17.22 1.25 4.11
N TYR A 314 17.04 0.69 5.31
CA TYR A 314 17.03 -0.76 5.52
C TYR A 314 15.86 -1.48 4.81
N ILE A 315 14.74 -0.78 4.60
CA ILE A 315 13.49 -1.34 4.04
C ILE A 315 13.55 -1.52 2.52
N GLN A 316 14.36 -0.69 1.85
CA GLN A 316 14.36 -0.57 0.38
C GLN A 316 14.89 -1.83 -0.29
#